data_AF-A0AAV0REE4-F1
#
_entry.id   AF-A0AAV0REE4-F1
#
_cell.length_a   1.000
_cell.length_b   1.000
_cell.length_c   1.000
_cell.angle_alpha   90.00
_cell.angle_beta   90.00
_cell.angle_gamma   90.00
#
_symmetry.space_group_name_H-M   'P 1'
#
loop_
_entity.id
_entity.type
_entity.pdbx_description
1 polymer ?
#
loop_
_entity_poly.entity_id
_entity_poly.type
_entity_poly.pdbx_seq_one_letter_code
_entity_poly.pdbx_strand_id
1 'polypeptide(L)'
;MANLNIPKDIAGDEANKYLAAACERFEVKCPPPLTTARLIQLVGHFLEETCTNPTFIIDHPEIMSPLAKWHRSKPGLTERFELFINKHEVQSVEPSLFFLS
;
A
#
# COMPACT_ATOMS: atom_id res chain seq x y z
N MET A 1 16.17 3.21 -3.14
CA MET A 1 15.05 2.54 -2.45
C MET A 1 14.58 3.46 -1.35
N ALA A 2 13.34 3.92 -1.39
CA ALA A 2 12.81 4.80 -0.35
C ALA A 2 12.57 3.94 0.92
N ASN A 3 13.47 4.03 1.90
CA ASN A 3 13.31 3.42 3.22
C ASN A 3 12.22 4.18 3.99
N LEU A 4 10.96 3.96 3.63
CA LEU A 4 9.80 4.48 4.35
C LEU A 4 9.47 3.53 5.50
N ASN A 5 9.80 3.93 6.72
CA ASN A 5 9.43 3.19 7.91
C ASN A 5 8.04 3.65 8.35
N ILE A 6 7.01 3.09 7.72
CA ILE A 6 5.61 3.45 8.01
C ILE A 6 5.24 2.90 9.41
N PRO A 7 4.77 3.75 10.34
CA PRO A 7 4.38 3.31 11.68
C PRO A 7 3.24 2.28 11.63
N LYS A 8 3.24 1.34 12.58
CA LYS A 8 2.29 0.21 12.65
C LYS A 8 0.82 0.64 12.70
N ASP A 9 0.51 1.81 13.27
CA ASP A 9 -0.84 2.35 13.33
C ASP A 9 -1.15 3.21 12.11
N ILE A 10 -1.51 2.54 11.02
CA ILE A 10 -1.83 3.16 9.74
C ILE A 10 -3.05 4.09 9.86
N ALA A 11 -3.96 3.83 10.81
CA ALA A 11 -5.12 4.67 11.09
C ALA A 11 -4.84 5.85 12.06
N GLY A 12 -3.62 5.96 12.61
CA GLY A 12 -3.29 7.02 13.56
C GLY A 12 -3.02 8.37 12.88
N ASP A 13 -3.26 9.46 13.61
CA ASP A 13 -2.95 10.83 13.17
C ASP A 13 -1.48 11.03 12.80
N GLU A 14 -0.57 10.28 13.45
CA GLU A 14 0.86 10.29 13.13
C GLU A 14 1.17 9.71 11.76
N ALA A 15 0.50 8.61 11.37
CA ALA A 15 0.67 8.01 10.06
C ALA A 15 0.15 8.94 8.96
N ASN A 16 -0.98 9.61 9.18
CA ASN A 16 -1.52 10.59 8.22
C ASN A 16 -0.53 11.76 8.01
N LYS A 17 0.02 12.32 9.10
CA LYS A 17 1.06 13.37 9.01
C LYS A 17 2.32 12.89 8.29
N TYR A 18 2.77 11.66 8.55
CA TYR A 18 3.93 11.08 7.89
C TYR A 18 3.70 10.89 6.38
N LEU A 19 2.53 10.37 6.00
CA LEU A 19 2.14 10.18 4.61
C LEU A 19 1.96 11.52 3.88
N ALA A 20 1.36 12.52 4.52
CA ALA A 20 1.25 13.86 3.96
C ALA A 20 2.63 14.50 3.72
N ALA A 21 3.55 14.38 4.69
CA ALA A 21 4.93 14.84 4.54
C ALA A 21 5.69 14.07 3.44
N ALA A 22 5.42 12.78 3.26
CA ALA A 22 5.97 12.01 2.16
C ALA A 22 5.41 12.50 0.81
N CYS A 23 4.10 12.70 0.69
CA CYS A 23 3.48 13.26 -0.52
C CYS A 23 4.06 14.62 -0.89
N GLU A 24 4.32 15.49 0.09
CA GLU A 24 4.96 16.79 -0.14
C GLU A 24 6.41 16.64 -0.62
N ARG A 25 7.19 15.72 -0.03
CA ARG A 25 8.57 15.42 -0.46
C ARG A 25 8.68 14.86 -1.87
N PHE A 26 7.68 14.11 -2.31
CA PHE A 26 7.61 13.53 -3.65
C PHE A 26 6.82 14.42 -4.64
N GLU A 27 6.48 15.65 -4.25
CA GLU A 27 5.71 16.62 -5.05
C GLU A 27 4.37 16.09 -5.58
N VAL A 28 3.73 15.19 -4.81
CA VAL A 28 2.47 14.57 -5.24
C VAL A 28 1.29 15.46 -4.88
N LYS A 29 0.59 15.97 -5.91
CA LYS A 29 -0.60 16.80 -5.73
C LYS A 29 -1.79 15.95 -5.31
N CYS A 30 -2.13 16.00 -4.02
CA CYS A 30 -3.30 15.30 -3.48
C CYS A 30 -4.46 16.29 -3.25
N PRO A 31 -5.56 16.21 -4.01
CA PRO A 31 -6.74 17.02 -3.73
C PRO A 31 -7.43 16.58 -2.43
N PRO A 32 -8.08 17.49 -1.67
CA PRO A 32 -8.86 17.10 -0.49
C PRO A 32 -10.02 16.18 -0.88
N PRO A 33 -10.42 15.19 -0.05
CA PRO A 33 -10.06 14.99 1.37
C PRO A 33 -8.77 14.18 1.60
N LEU A 34 -7.96 14.62 2.57
CA LEU A 34 -6.70 13.99 2.99
C LEU A 34 -6.97 12.83 3.97
N THR A 35 -7.75 11.84 3.54
CA THR A 35 -7.94 10.61 4.31
C THR A 35 -6.71 9.72 4.18
N THR A 36 -6.40 8.97 5.25
CA THR A 36 -5.24 8.05 5.24
C THR A 36 -5.30 7.08 4.08
N ALA A 37 -6.48 6.52 3.76
CA ALA A 37 -6.66 5.61 2.63
C ALA A 37 -6.25 6.25 1.30
N ARG A 38 -6.57 7.54 1.05
CA ARG A 38 -6.19 8.21 -0.18
C ARG A 38 -4.70 8.48 -0.28
N LEU A 39 -4.08 8.90 0.81
CA LEU A 39 -2.64 9.14 0.83
C LEU A 39 -1.86 7.85 0.57
N ILE A 40 -2.29 6.72 1.14
CA ILE A 40 -1.64 5.43 0.91
C ILE A 40 -1.79 5.00 -0.56
N GLN A 41 -2.98 5.15 -1.16
CA GLN A 41 -3.18 4.82 -2.58
C GLN A 41 -2.28 5.66 -3.50
N LEU A 42 -2.09 6.94 -3.17
CA LEU A 42 -1.23 7.84 -3.92
C LEU A 42 0.25 7.42 -3.84
N VAL A 43 0.70 7.01 -2.65
CA VAL A 43 2.04 6.46 -2.43
C VAL A 43 2.20 5.13 -3.17
N GLY A 44 1.17 4.28 -3.20
CA GLY A 44 1.11 3.06 -4.00
C GLY A 44 1.45 3.33 -5.46
N HIS A 45 0.68 4.19 -6.14
CA HIS A 45 0.94 4.57 -7.53
C HIS A 45 2.36 5.11 -7.78
N PHE A 46 2.90 5.89 -6.84
CA PHE A 46 4.27 6.37 -6.96
C PHE A 46 5.31 5.24 -6.85
N LEU A 47 5.08 4.28 -5.94
CA LEU A 47 5.94 3.11 -5.81
C LEU A 47 5.89 2.25 -7.09
N GLU A 48 4.71 2.07 -7.68
CA GLU A 48 4.52 1.35 -8.95
C GLU A 48 5.37 1.94 -10.08
N GLU A 49 5.36 3.26 -10.25
CA GLU A 49 6.13 3.94 -11.31
C GLU A 49 7.65 3.85 -11.11
N THR A 50 8.11 3.68 -9.87
CA THR A 50 9.54 3.48 -9.57
C THR A 50 10.00 2.03 -9.76
N CYS A 51 9.08 1.06 -9.83
CA CYS A 51 9.39 -0.36 -9.96
C CYS A 51 9.66 -0.75 -11.43
N THR A 52 10.90 -0.53 -11.88
CA THR A 52 11.34 -0.98 -13.22
C THR A 52 11.67 -2.48 -13.25
N ASN A 53 12.22 -2.99 -12.15
CA ASN A 53 12.54 -4.41 -11.97
C ASN A 53 11.35 -5.17 -11.40
N PRO A 54 11.25 -6.50 -11.62
CA PRO A 54 10.19 -7.32 -11.04
C PRO A 54 10.21 -7.17 -9.51
N THR A 55 9.18 -6.51 -8.98
CA THR A 55 9.08 -6.16 -7.56
C THR A 55 7.77 -6.68 -7.02
N PHE A 56 7.85 -7.37 -5.88
CA PHE A 56 6.67 -7.84 -5.15
C PHE A 56 6.34 -6.82 -4.06
N ILE A 57 5.16 -6.22 -4.16
CA ILE A 57 4.58 -5.40 -3.09
C ILE A 57 3.67 -6.33 -2.28
N ILE A 58 4.01 -6.53 -1.01
CA ILE A 58 3.31 -7.46 -0.11
C ILE A 58 2.77 -6.70 1.10
N ASP A 59 1.82 -7.33 1.79
CA ASP A 59 1.27 -6.86 3.06
C ASP A 59 0.57 -5.51 2.96
N HIS A 60 -0.44 -5.44 2.09
CA HIS A 60 -1.23 -4.23 1.96
C HIS A 60 -2.06 -3.96 3.22
N PRO A 61 -2.23 -2.68 3.61
CA PRO A 61 -3.09 -2.29 4.73
C PRO A 61 -4.53 -2.76 4.53
N GLU A 62 -5.15 -3.28 5.59
CA GLU A 62 -6.55 -3.75 5.56
C GLU A 62 -7.54 -2.66 5.13
N ILE A 63 -7.25 -1.40 5.50
CA ILE A 63 -8.05 -0.22 5.10
C ILE A 63 -8.14 -0.03 3.57
N MET A 64 -7.17 -0.56 2.81
CA MET A 64 -7.19 -0.50 1.35
C MET A 64 -7.85 -1.71 0.69
N SER A 65 -8.03 -2.82 1.41
CA SER A 65 -8.49 -4.08 0.84
C SER A 65 -9.48 -4.77 1.79
N PRO A 66 -10.71 -4.24 1.92
CA PRO A 66 -11.71 -4.78 2.85
C PRO A 66 -12.18 -6.20 2.50
N LEU A 67 -11.88 -6.69 1.29
CA LEU A 67 -12.20 -8.04 0.83
C LEU A 67 -11.06 -9.04 1.05
N ALA A 68 -9.86 -8.56 1.37
CA ALA A 68 -8.69 -9.41 1.56
C ALA A 68 -8.70 -10.01 2.98
N LYS A 69 -8.16 -11.23 3.11
CA LYS A 69 -8.06 -11.90 4.40
C LYS A 69 -7.01 -11.21 5.27
N TRP A 70 -7.32 -11.04 6.56
CA TRP A 70 -6.39 -10.49 7.54
C TRP A 70 -5.10 -11.33 7.63
N HIS A 71 -3.98 -10.66 7.87
CA HIS A 71 -2.69 -11.31 7.96
C HIS A 71 -2.51 -12.06 9.27
N ARG A 72 -2.05 -13.32 9.20
CA ARG A 72 -1.99 -14.23 10.37
C ARG A 72 -1.07 -13.77 11.50
N SER A 73 0.05 -13.11 11.16
CA SER A 73 1.07 -12.65 12.11
C SER A 73 1.20 -11.13 12.26
N LYS A 74 0.51 -10.34 11.44
CA LYS A 74 0.63 -8.87 11.41
C LYS A 74 -0.76 -8.23 11.47
N PRO A 75 -1.26 -7.85 12.66
CA PRO A 75 -2.57 -7.21 12.76
C PRO A 75 -2.62 -5.88 12.01
N GLY A 76 -3.72 -5.62 11.29
CA GLY A 76 -3.92 -4.41 10.46
C GLY A 76 -3.40 -4.47 9.03
N LEU A 77 -2.75 -5.58 8.65
CA LEU A 77 -2.30 -5.88 7.30
C LEU A 77 -3.07 -7.08 6.73
N THR A 78 -3.06 -7.22 5.42
CA THR A 78 -3.70 -8.32 4.68
C THR A 78 -2.64 -9.12 3.93
N GLU A 79 -2.87 -10.42 3.71
CA GLU A 79 -1.93 -11.26 2.94
C GLU A 79 -2.02 -11.00 1.42
N ARG A 80 -2.18 -9.75 0.98
CA ARG A 80 -2.27 -9.40 -0.44
C ARG A 80 -0.88 -9.13 -1.02
N PHE A 81 -0.62 -9.72 -2.18
CA PHE A 81 0.59 -9.45 -2.95
C PHE A 81 0.28 -9.00 -4.37
N GLU A 82 1.03 -8.00 -4.81
CA GLU A 82 0.96 -7.44 -6.15
C GLU A 82 2.34 -7.55 -6.80
N LEU A 83 2.36 -8.11 -8.00
CA LEU A 83 3.55 -8.23 -8.83
C LEU A 83 3.57 -7.10 -9.85
N PHE A 84 4.58 -6.25 -9.76
CA PHE A 84 4.86 -5.21 -10.74
C PHE A 84 6.06 -5.57 -11.59
N ILE A 85 5.91 -5.46 -12.91
CA ILE A 85 6.99 -5.64 -13.89
C ILE A 85 6.95 -4.46 -14.85
N ASN A 86 8.09 -3.77 -15.01
CA ASN A 86 8.22 -2.64 -15.93
C ASN A 86 7.13 -1.56 -15.73
N LYS A 87 6.85 -1.20 -14.46
CA LYS A 87 5.81 -0.24 -14.05
C LYS A 87 4.37 -0.65 -14.34
N HIS A 88 4.13 -1.88 -14.78
CA HIS A 88 2.80 -2.43 -14.98
C HIS A 88 2.49 -3.47 -13.93
N GLU A 89 1.28 -3.40 -13.37
CA GLU A 89 0.72 -4.48 -12.56
C GLU A 89 0.51 -5.70 -13.47
N VAL A 90 1.14 -6.82 -13.10
CA VAL A 90 0.98 -8.08 -13.83
C VAL A 90 -0.05 -8.96 -13.16
N GLN A 91 -0.02 -9.01 -11.83
CA GLN A 91 -0.88 -9.90 -11.06
C GLN A 91 -1.07 -9.36 -9.65
N SER A 92 -2.33 -9.12 -9.27
CA SER A 92 -2.76 -9.03 -7.86
C SER A 92 -3.30 -10.39 -7.44
N VAL A 93 -2.82 -10.92 -6.32
CA VAL A 93 -3.33 -12.16 -5.73
C VAL A 93 -3.79 -11.89 -4.30
N GLU A 94 -5.04 -12.25 -4.08
CA GLU A 94 -5.67 -12.24 -2.77
C GLU A 94 -5.84 -13.70 -2.31
N PRO A 95 -5.15 -14.15 -1.26
CA PRO A 95 -5.23 -15.53 -0.79
C PRO A 95 -6.59 -15.89 -0.18
N SER A 96 -7.52 -14.94 -0.07
CA SER A 96 -8.91 -15.22 0.30
C SER A 96 -9.61 -16.15 -0.70
N LEU A 97 -9.19 -16.15 -1.98
CA LEU A 97 -9.81 -16.98 -3.02
C LEU A 97 -9.19 -18.39 -3.16
N PHE A 98 -8.05 -18.67 -2.53
CA PHE A 98 -7.31 -19.93 -2.76
C PHE A 98 -7.73 -21.09 -1.84
N PHE A 99 -8.68 -20.88 -0.93
CA PHE A 99 -9.15 -21.89 0.03
C PHE A 99 -10.57 -22.43 -0.27
N LEU A 100 -11.13 -22.14 -1.45
CA LEU A 100 -12.47 -22.62 -1.87
C LEU A 100 -12.43 -23.76 -2.91
N SER A 101 -11.30 -24.46 -3.10
CA SER A 101 -11.27 -25.74 -3.84
C SER A 101 -11.04 -26.94 -2.93
#